data_AF-A0A3M6UPV9-F1
#
_entry.id   AF-A0A3M6UPV9-F1
#
_cell.length_a   1.000
_cell.length_b   1.000
_cell.length_c   1.000
_cell.angle_alpha   90.00
_cell.angle_beta   90.00
_cell.angle_gamma   90.00
#
_symmetry.space_group_name_H-M   'P 1'
#
loop_
_entity.id
_entity.type
_entity.pdbx_description
1 polymer ?
#
loop_
_entity_poly.entity_id
_entity_poly.type
_entity_poly.pdbx_seq_one_letter_code
_entity_poly.pdbx_strand_id
1 'polypeptide(L)'
;MRQDNSTVPSVQEATGEAETKSSNEAVSDTSQRVEKTRGTNVSKAIADDIMLLEMERCGLANLHNYYECKQKSCKDFSEEEEARQKKLKKRRFHHSWVEERELAYDNTTGIWWLLFSENQGMFCFLFCKHKTLNTQNNAAVFSTTPSTRYRKEAIREHSLTKMHEAAVEAEMNQRVSMFHQQYEEK
;
A
#
# COMPACT_ATOMS: atom_id res chain seq x y z
N MET A 1 -60.44 44.76 7.48
CA MET A 1 -60.91 44.80 6.07
C MET A 1 -60.63 43.44 5.44
N ARG A 2 -61.71 42.76 4.97
CA ARG A 2 -61.81 41.65 3.97
C ARG A 2 -60.94 40.38 4.19
N GLN A 3 -61.49 39.20 4.54
CA GLN A 3 -62.21 38.19 3.69
C GLN A 3 -61.44 37.77 2.44
N ASP A 4 -61.40 36.53 1.94
CA ASP A 4 -61.79 35.17 2.36
C ASP A 4 -61.31 34.24 1.22
N ASN A 5 -60.96 33.00 1.56
CA ASN A 5 -61.31 31.74 0.87
C ASN A 5 -60.90 31.37 -0.60
N SER A 6 -60.37 30.13 -0.69
CA SER A 6 -60.68 29.03 -1.62
C SER A 6 -60.29 29.06 -3.12
N THR A 7 -59.70 27.95 -3.59
CA THR A 7 -60.33 26.97 -4.54
C THR A 7 -59.31 26.27 -5.46
N VAL A 8 -59.31 24.93 -5.42
CA VAL A 8 -58.73 23.99 -6.39
C VAL A 8 -59.70 23.82 -7.59
N PRO A 9 -59.22 23.41 -8.77
CA PRO A 9 -59.91 22.29 -9.42
C PRO A 9 -59.00 21.18 -9.96
N SER A 10 -59.61 19.99 -9.96
CA SER A 10 -59.19 18.67 -10.41
C SER A 10 -59.73 18.36 -11.83
N VAL A 11 -59.39 17.17 -12.35
CA VAL A 11 -60.08 16.31 -13.35
C VAL A 11 -59.37 16.21 -14.73
N GLN A 12 -58.57 15.15 -14.99
CA GLN A 12 -58.85 13.82 -15.63
C GLN A 12 -58.95 13.91 -17.19
N GLU A 13 -58.58 12.95 -18.05
CA GLU A 13 -58.62 11.47 -17.97
C GLU A 13 -57.94 10.79 -19.21
N ALA A 14 -57.56 9.51 -19.05
CA ALA A 14 -57.66 8.36 -19.99
C ALA A 14 -56.85 8.32 -21.33
N THR A 15 -56.34 7.21 -21.87
CA THR A 15 -56.48 5.74 -21.65
C THR A 15 -55.48 4.98 -22.55
N GLY A 16 -55.12 3.75 -22.20
CA GLY A 16 -54.52 2.79 -23.15
C GLY A 16 -53.82 1.59 -22.51
N GLU A 17 -54.59 0.65 -21.97
CA GLU A 17 -54.16 -0.68 -21.47
C GLU A 17 -53.90 -1.68 -22.61
N ALA A 18 -53.03 -2.67 -22.38
CA ALA A 18 -53.26 -4.06 -22.82
C ALA A 18 -52.34 -5.03 -22.05
N GLU A 19 -52.96 -5.87 -21.22
CA GLU A 19 -52.40 -7.04 -20.52
C GLU A 19 -52.29 -8.28 -21.43
N THR A 20 -51.51 -9.28 -20.94
CA THR A 20 -51.66 -10.77 -20.99
C THR A 20 -50.37 -11.49 -21.42
N LYS A 21 -49.91 -12.65 -20.90
CA LYS A 21 -50.22 -13.56 -19.77
C LYS A 21 -49.18 -14.70 -19.82
N SER A 22 -48.95 -15.39 -18.68
CA SER A 22 -48.46 -16.80 -18.57
C SER A 22 -46.95 -17.05 -18.83
N SER A 23 -46.19 -17.93 -18.16
CA SER A 23 -46.44 -19.02 -17.20
C SER A 23 -45.16 -19.28 -16.39
N ASN A 24 -45.30 -19.84 -15.18
CA ASN A 24 -44.21 -20.41 -14.38
C ASN A 24 -43.74 -21.74 -14.98
N GLU A 25 -42.43 -21.96 -15.06
CA GLU A 25 -41.83 -23.29 -14.98
C GLU A 25 -40.60 -23.26 -14.07
N ALA A 26 -40.61 -24.16 -13.09
CA ALA A 26 -39.49 -24.43 -12.22
C ALA A 26 -38.47 -25.29 -12.97
N VAL A 27 -37.23 -24.83 -13.06
CA VAL A 27 -36.09 -25.70 -13.40
C VAL A 27 -35.09 -25.57 -12.26
N SER A 28 -35.03 -26.64 -11.48
CA SER A 28 -33.95 -26.96 -10.57
C SER A 28 -32.65 -27.11 -11.36
N ASP A 29 -31.66 -26.25 -11.09
CA ASP A 29 -30.28 -26.59 -11.40
C ASP A 29 -29.40 -26.37 -10.17
N THR A 30 -28.86 -27.47 -9.68
CA THR A 30 -28.02 -27.54 -8.50
C THR A 30 -26.60 -27.23 -8.95
N SER A 31 -26.29 -25.95 -9.18
CA SER A 31 -24.92 -25.55 -9.49
C SER A 31 -24.15 -25.29 -8.20
N GLN A 32 -23.31 -26.26 -7.85
CA GLN A 32 -22.41 -26.20 -6.70
C GLN A 32 -21.57 -24.92 -6.77
N ARG A 33 -21.81 -24.00 -5.82
CA ARG A 33 -20.92 -22.88 -5.55
C ARG A 33 -19.60 -23.46 -5.05
N VAL A 34 -18.65 -23.64 -5.96
CA VAL A 34 -17.25 -23.86 -5.59
C VAL A 34 -16.79 -22.58 -4.92
N GLU A 35 -16.76 -22.60 -3.58
CA GLU A 35 -16.01 -21.63 -2.79
C GLU A 35 -14.54 -21.72 -3.20
N LYS A 36 -14.14 -20.84 -4.13
CA LYS A 36 -12.74 -20.61 -4.45
C LYS A 36 -12.12 -19.94 -3.24
N THR A 37 -11.65 -20.76 -2.30
CA THR A 37 -10.74 -20.36 -1.23
C THR A 37 -9.61 -19.56 -1.88
N ARG A 38 -9.59 -18.27 -1.55
CA ARG A 38 -8.56 -17.33 -1.99
C ARG A 38 -7.27 -17.78 -1.31
N GLY A 39 -6.54 -18.66 -1.97
CA GLY A 39 -5.23 -19.11 -1.51
C GLY A 39 -4.38 -17.88 -1.21
N THR A 40 -3.82 -17.84 -0.01
CA THR A 40 -2.84 -16.83 0.39
C THR A 40 -1.61 -17.07 -0.49
N ASN A 41 -1.56 -16.42 -1.66
CA ASN A 41 -0.41 -16.44 -2.53
C ASN A 41 0.69 -15.62 -1.83
N VAL A 42 1.48 -16.28 -1.00
CA VAL A 42 2.71 -15.70 -0.48
C VAL A 42 3.66 -15.59 -1.66
N SER A 43 3.99 -14.36 -2.04
CA SER A 43 4.99 -14.10 -3.09
C SER A 43 6.30 -14.81 -2.73
N LYS A 44 6.95 -15.45 -3.71
CA LYS A 44 8.32 -15.95 -3.52
C LYS A 44 9.23 -14.78 -3.15
N ALA A 45 10.14 -15.01 -2.19
CA ALA A 45 11.13 -14.01 -1.80
C ALA A 45 11.99 -13.63 -3.01
N ILE A 46 12.19 -12.32 -3.22
CA ILE A 46 13.14 -11.79 -4.21
C ILE A 46 14.55 -12.02 -3.64
N ALA A 47 15.49 -12.37 -4.51
CA ALA A 47 16.89 -12.55 -4.11
C ALA A 47 17.49 -11.23 -3.57
N ASP A 48 18.30 -11.32 -2.52
CA ASP A 48 18.83 -10.16 -1.80
C ASP A 48 19.66 -9.23 -2.71
N ASP A 49 20.38 -9.77 -3.69
CA ASP A 49 21.18 -9.01 -4.67
C ASP A 49 20.30 -8.16 -5.60
N ILE A 50 19.17 -8.70 -6.07
CA ILE A 50 18.19 -7.94 -6.85
C ILE A 50 17.59 -6.81 -6.01
N MET A 51 17.30 -7.07 -4.74
CA MET A 51 16.75 -6.04 -3.83
C MET A 51 17.74 -4.89 -3.61
N LEU A 52 19.02 -5.20 -3.42
CA LEU A 52 20.07 -4.19 -3.26
C LEU A 52 20.21 -3.33 -4.53
N LEU A 53 20.24 -3.94 -5.71
CA LEU A 53 20.28 -3.21 -6.98
C LEU A 53 19.09 -2.24 -7.15
N GLU A 54 17.88 -2.68 -6.78
CA GLU A 54 16.71 -1.81 -6.83
C GLU A 54 16.76 -0.68 -5.77
N MET A 55 17.34 -0.94 -4.59
CA MET A 55 17.54 0.08 -3.57
C MET A 55 18.54 1.16 -3.99
N GLU A 56 19.59 0.82 -4.74
CA GLU A 56 20.54 1.80 -5.30
C GLU A 56 19.83 2.82 -6.22
N ARG A 57 18.78 2.39 -6.93
CA ARG A 57 17.98 3.26 -7.81
C ARG A 57 17.18 4.31 -7.05
N CYS A 58 17.06 4.18 -5.72
CA CYS A 58 16.46 5.19 -4.87
C CYS A 58 17.37 6.43 -4.69
N GLY A 59 18.67 6.31 -5.04
CA GLY A 59 19.62 7.43 -4.95
C GLY A 59 19.91 7.91 -3.53
N LEU A 60 19.70 7.04 -2.52
CA LEU A 60 19.97 7.34 -1.13
C LEU A 60 21.42 6.98 -0.79
N ALA A 61 22.09 7.85 -0.02
CA ALA A 61 23.45 7.60 0.49
C ALA A 61 23.40 7.17 1.96
N ASN A 62 24.46 6.50 2.42
CA ASN A 62 24.62 6.03 3.81
C ASN A 62 23.36 5.29 4.29
N LEU A 63 22.95 4.29 3.50
CA LEU A 63 21.68 3.61 3.66
C LEU A 63 21.82 2.42 4.62
N HIS A 64 20.87 2.32 5.53
CA HIS A 64 20.67 1.19 6.43
C HIS A 64 19.36 0.51 6.05
N ASN A 65 19.44 -0.77 5.71
CA ASN A 65 18.32 -1.60 5.29
C ASN A 65 18.61 -3.06 5.67
N TYR A 66 17.56 -3.89 5.77
CA TYR A 66 17.72 -5.29 6.18
C TYR A 66 18.76 -6.05 5.36
N TYR A 67 18.74 -5.92 4.03
CA TYR A 67 19.56 -6.73 3.12
C TYR A 67 21.05 -6.40 3.30
N GLU A 68 21.41 -5.12 3.35
CA GLU A 68 22.79 -4.67 3.50
C GLU A 68 23.29 -4.84 4.94
N CYS A 69 22.48 -4.43 5.93
CA CYS A 69 22.88 -4.47 7.33
C CYS A 69 23.09 -5.90 7.82
N LYS A 70 22.24 -6.84 7.40
CA LYS A 70 22.39 -8.25 7.74
C LYS A 70 23.65 -8.84 7.15
N GLN A 71 23.96 -8.56 5.87
CA GLN A 71 25.18 -9.08 5.23
C GLN A 71 26.45 -8.55 5.88
N LYS A 72 26.47 -7.26 6.22
CA LYS A 72 27.64 -6.60 6.82
C LYS A 72 27.72 -6.73 8.34
N SER A 73 26.74 -7.38 8.98
CA SER A 73 26.57 -7.36 10.44
C SER A 73 26.63 -5.93 11.01
N CYS A 74 26.07 -4.97 10.24
CA CYS A 74 26.05 -3.56 10.61
C CYS A 74 25.16 -3.35 11.84
N LYS A 75 25.62 -2.56 12.81
CA LYS A 75 24.85 -2.23 14.03
C LYS A 75 24.96 -0.78 14.46
N ASP A 76 25.83 -0.02 13.80
CA ASP A 76 26.26 1.30 14.21
C ASP A 76 26.12 2.28 13.04
N PHE A 77 26.00 3.56 13.39
CA PHE A 77 25.98 4.66 12.42
C PHE A 77 27.38 5.25 12.24
N SER A 78 27.57 6.10 11.24
CA SER A 78 28.75 6.98 11.18
C SER A 78 28.87 7.83 12.45
N GLU A 79 30.09 8.28 12.76
CA GLU A 79 30.36 9.11 13.95
C GLU A 79 29.50 10.38 13.97
N GLU A 80 29.30 11.01 12.81
CA GLU A 80 28.46 12.19 12.67
C GLU A 80 27.00 11.89 12.99
N GLU A 81 26.46 10.82 12.41
CA GLU A 81 25.08 10.40 12.64
C GLU A 81 24.86 9.93 14.07
N GLU A 82 25.81 9.21 14.67
CA GLU A 82 25.73 8.78 16.06
C GLU A 82 25.69 10.00 17.01
N ALA A 83 26.53 11.01 16.76
CA ALA A 83 26.50 12.27 17.49
C ALA A 83 25.16 13.00 17.33
N ARG A 84 24.56 12.96 16.13
CA ARG A 84 23.24 13.53 15.87
C ARG A 84 22.13 12.80 16.63
N GLN A 85 22.13 11.46 16.61
CA GLN A 85 21.15 10.64 17.33
C GLN A 85 21.23 10.82 18.84
N LYS A 86 22.43 10.98 19.41
CA LYS A 86 22.64 11.30 20.84
C LYS A 86 21.93 12.60 21.25
N LYS A 87 21.93 13.62 20.38
CA LYS A 87 21.21 14.90 20.62
C LYS A 87 19.69 14.73 20.68
N LEU A 88 19.13 13.73 20.01
CA LEU A 88 17.69 13.45 19.98
C LEU A 88 17.17 12.74 21.25
N LYS A 89 18.08 12.34 22.15
CA LYS A 89 17.77 11.67 23.43
C LYS A 89 16.90 10.41 23.24
N LYS A 90 15.62 10.48 23.62
CA LYS A 90 14.65 9.38 23.51
C LYS A 90 14.01 9.27 22.13
N ARG A 91 14.14 10.29 21.28
CA ARG A 91 13.56 10.34 19.93
C ARG A 91 14.61 9.93 18.89
N ARG A 92 15.37 8.89 19.17
CA ARG A 92 16.42 8.39 18.26
C ARG A 92 15.92 7.20 17.45
N PHE A 93 16.45 7.05 16.26
CA PHE A 93 16.28 5.83 15.49
C PHE A 93 17.07 4.70 16.18
N HIS A 94 16.53 3.49 16.17
CA HIS A 94 17.26 2.31 16.62
C HIS A 94 17.54 1.45 15.41
N HIS A 95 18.82 1.15 15.18
CA HIS A 95 19.26 0.36 14.02
C HIS A 95 18.47 -0.95 13.89
N SER A 96 18.21 -1.65 15.00
CA SER A 96 17.47 -2.92 15.01
C SER A 96 16.06 -2.86 14.41
N TRP A 97 15.47 -1.67 14.23
CA TRP A 97 14.14 -1.56 13.62
C TRP A 97 14.12 -2.00 12.15
N VAL A 98 15.23 -1.90 11.41
CA VAL A 98 15.29 -2.39 10.02
C VAL A 98 15.23 -3.92 9.91
N GLU A 99 15.52 -4.62 11.02
CA GLU A 99 15.50 -6.09 11.11
C GLU A 99 14.28 -6.63 11.86
N GLU A 100 13.42 -5.75 12.38
CA GLU A 100 12.22 -6.14 13.12
C GLU A 100 11.08 -6.43 12.15
N ARG A 101 10.75 -7.72 11.97
CA ARG A 101 9.75 -8.17 10.98
C ARG A 101 8.40 -7.48 11.13
N GLU A 102 7.92 -7.29 12.36
CA GLU A 102 6.64 -6.63 12.63
C GLU A 102 6.60 -5.14 12.27
N LEU A 103 7.77 -4.53 12.04
CA LEU A 103 7.89 -3.12 11.69
C LEU A 103 8.30 -2.91 10.24
N ALA A 104 9.29 -3.66 9.77
CA ALA A 104 10.00 -3.37 8.54
C ALA A 104 9.69 -4.34 7.39
N TYR A 105 8.87 -5.37 7.62
CA TYR A 105 8.53 -6.37 6.61
C TYR A 105 7.08 -6.29 6.19
N ASP A 106 6.84 -6.31 4.88
CA ASP A 106 5.51 -6.36 4.29
C ASP A 106 5.20 -7.79 3.87
N ASN A 107 4.20 -8.42 4.50
CA ASN A 107 3.88 -9.83 4.27
C ASN A 107 3.28 -10.10 2.88
N THR A 108 2.71 -9.09 2.23
CA THR A 108 2.08 -9.23 0.91
C THR A 108 3.13 -9.31 -0.19
N THR A 109 4.06 -8.35 -0.18
CA THR A 109 5.16 -8.26 -1.13
C THR A 109 6.33 -9.16 -0.75
N GLY A 110 6.46 -9.53 0.51
CA GLY A 110 7.59 -10.26 1.06
C GLY A 110 8.88 -9.43 1.11
N ILE A 111 8.78 -8.09 1.12
CA ILE A 111 9.90 -7.16 1.08
C ILE A 111 10.14 -6.52 2.45
N TRP A 112 11.42 -6.36 2.80
CA TRP A 112 11.86 -5.48 3.89
C TRP A 112 11.89 -4.04 3.39
N TRP A 113 10.85 -3.27 3.72
CA TRP A 113 10.56 -1.99 3.08
C TRP A 113 11.12 -0.77 3.83
N LEU A 114 11.45 -0.92 5.12
CA LEU A 114 11.97 0.20 5.91
C LEU A 114 13.42 0.50 5.53
N LEU A 115 13.66 1.73 5.11
CA LEU A 115 14.99 2.25 4.83
C LEU A 115 15.32 3.37 5.84
N PHE A 116 16.58 3.46 6.25
CA PHE A 116 17.07 4.59 7.02
C PHE A 116 18.33 5.17 6.36
N SER A 117 18.29 6.44 5.97
CA SER A 117 19.47 7.13 5.46
C SER A 117 19.98 8.10 6.51
N GLU A 118 21.27 8.02 6.81
CA GLU A 118 21.91 8.90 7.78
C GLU A 118 21.73 10.37 7.42
N ASN A 119 21.62 11.24 8.42
CA ASN A 119 21.33 12.67 8.30
C ASN A 119 20.00 13.04 7.63
N GLN A 120 19.24 12.09 7.09
CA GLN A 120 17.97 12.31 6.40
C GLN A 120 16.78 11.78 7.20
N GLY A 121 16.75 10.48 7.49
CA GLY A 121 15.67 9.83 8.24
C GLY A 121 15.15 8.55 7.58
N MET A 122 13.90 8.20 7.91
CA MET A 122 13.27 6.95 7.48
C MET A 122 12.53 7.13 6.14
N PHE A 123 12.69 6.17 5.23
CA PHE A 123 12.03 6.11 3.93
C PHE A 123 11.29 4.76 3.76
N CYS A 124 10.40 4.70 2.77
CA CYS A 124 9.74 3.47 2.34
C CYS A 124 10.25 3.05 0.96
N PHE A 125 10.92 1.89 0.89
CA PHE A 125 11.48 1.36 -0.35
C PHE A 125 10.41 1.13 -1.43
N LEU A 126 9.27 0.53 -1.07
CA LEU A 126 8.18 0.27 -2.02
C LEU A 126 7.74 1.56 -2.71
N PHE A 127 7.70 2.64 -1.94
CA PHE A 127 7.36 3.95 -2.48
C PHE A 127 8.46 4.48 -3.41
N CYS A 128 9.72 4.42 -2.99
CA CYS A 128 10.85 4.85 -3.82
C CYS A 128 10.87 4.13 -5.18
N LYS A 129 10.58 2.82 -5.17
CA LYS A 129 10.54 1.97 -6.37
C LYS A 129 9.41 2.36 -7.32
N HIS A 130 8.18 2.46 -6.81
CA HIS A 130 6.99 2.62 -7.65
C HIS A 130 6.55 4.07 -7.89
N LYS A 131 7.11 5.03 -7.15
CA LYS A 131 6.80 6.47 -7.25
C LYS A 131 5.29 6.76 -7.23
N THR A 132 4.53 5.98 -6.47
CA THR A 132 3.06 6.02 -6.46
C THR A 132 2.54 7.30 -5.84
N LEU A 133 2.25 8.32 -6.64
CA LEU A 133 1.68 9.58 -6.14
C LEU A 133 0.31 9.33 -5.48
N ASN A 134 0.10 9.88 -4.29
CA ASN A 134 -1.21 9.90 -3.68
C ASN A 134 -2.15 10.79 -4.51
N THR A 135 -3.19 10.22 -5.10
CA THR A 135 -4.14 10.94 -5.97
C THR A 135 -5.07 11.89 -5.19
N GLN A 136 -5.12 11.82 -3.86
CA GLN A 136 -6.07 12.58 -3.04
C GLN A 136 -5.44 13.74 -2.26
N ASN A 137 -4.18 13.65 -1.86
CA ASN A 137 -3.45 14.79 -1.29
C ASN A 137 -2.01 14.74 -1.81
N ASN A 138 -1.48 15.85 -2.30
CA ASN A 138 -0.09 15.93 -2.76
C ASN A 138 0.93 15.87 -1.60
N ALA A 139 0.65 15.16 -0.49
CA ALA A 139 1.57 15.04 0.63
C ALA A 139 2.57 13.89 0.39
N ALA A 140 3.81 14.27 0.06
CA ALA A 140 4.92 13.39 -0.28
C ALA A 140 5.73 12.90 0.94
N VAL A 141 5.05 12.50 2.02
CA VAL A 141 5.73 12.00 3.22
C VAL A 141 6.09 10.52 3.01
N PHE A 142 7.35 10.15 3.25
CA PHE A 142 7.99 8.85 2.93
C PHE A 142 8.35 8.58 1.46
N SER A 143 8.08 9.52 0.54
CA SER A 143 8.41 9.39 -0.88
C SER A 143 9.65 10.17 -1.30
N THR A 144 9.61 11.50 -1.13
CA THR A 144 10.74 12.42 -1.32
C THR A 144 11.15 13.06 0.00
N THR A 145 10.26 13.09 0.99
CA THR A 145 10.55 13.63 2.31
C THR A 145 10.69 12.49 3.33
N PRO A 146 11.87 12.29 3.94
CA PRO A 146 12.04 11.30 4.98
C PRO A 146 11.18 11.62 6.20
N SER A 147 10.73 10.57 6.89
CA SER A 147 10.19 10.73 8.23
C SER A 147 11.32 10.84 9.25
N THR A 148 11.30 11.94 9.99
CA THR A 148 12.18 12.18 11.15
C THR A 148 11.48 11.85 12.48
N ARG A 149 10.25 11.32 12.42
CA ARG A 149 9.50 10.86 13.61
C ARG A 149 9.95 9.46 14.00
N TYR A 150 11.11 9.37 14.64
CA TYR A 150 11.71 8.09 15.07
C TYR A 150 10.94 7.43 16.22
N ARG A 151 9.84 6.75 15.87
CA ARG A 151 8.98 5.97 16.77
C ARG A 151 8.41 4.79 16.01
N LYS A 152 8.28 3.64 16.68
CA LYS A 152 7.69 2.42 16.08
C LYS A 152 6.26 2.66 15.62
N GLU A 153 5.50 3.46 16.37
CA GLU A 153 4.11 3.81 16.04
C GLU A 153 4.01 4.51 14.69
N ALA A 154 4.95 5.43 14.38
CA ALA A 154 4.95 6.12 13.09
C ALA A 154 5.25 5.19 11.91
N ILE A 155 6.08 4.16 12.12
CA ILE A 155 6.38 3.12 11.12
C ILE A 155 5.13 2.26 10.88
N ARG A 156 4.46 1.84 11.97
CA ARG A 156 3.21 1.07 11.88
C ARG A 156 2.10 1.87 11.21
N GLU A 157 1.90 3.12 11.61
CA GLU A 157 0.94 4.03 10.99
C GLU A 157 1.20 4.17 9.49
N HIS A 158 2.47 4.31 9.08
CA HIS A 158 2.84 4.37 7.66
C HIS A 158 2.41 3.12 6.89
N SER A 159 2.65 1.93 7.43
CA SER A 159 2.28 0.65 6.78
C SER A 159 0.77 0.51 6.53
N LEU A 160 -0.05 1.25 7.28
CA LEU A 160 -1.51 1.28 7.15
C LEU A 160 -2.01 2.41 6.24
N THR A 161 -1.12 3.22 5.67
CA THR A 161 -1.52 4.31 4.78
C THR A 161 -1.90 3.78 3.40
N LYS A 162 -2.86 4.45 2.75
CA LYS A 162 -3.21 4.21 1.34
C LYS A 162 -2.02 4.32 0.39
N MET A 163 -1.00 5.10 0.77
CA MET A 163 0.23 5.24 0.00
C MET A 163 1.07 3.97 0.00
N HIS A 164 1.24 3.35 1.18
CA HIS A 164 1.91 2.05 1.30
C HIS A 164 1.11 0.96 0.58
N GLU A 165 -0.22 0.96 0.75
CA GLU A 165 -1.12 0.03 0.06
C GLU A 165 -1.02 0.13 -1.46
N ALA A 166 -1.04 1.35 -2.03
CA ALA A 166 -0.88 1.57 -3.46
C ALA A 166 0.50 1.12 -3.97
N ALA A 167 1.56 1.32 -3.19
CA ALA A 167 2.89 0.85 -3.53
C ALA A 167 3.00 -0.69 -3.49
N VAL A 168 2.34 -1.33 -2.53
CA VAL A 168 2.19 -2.79 -2.46
C VAL A 168 1.43 -3.31 -3.68
N GLU A 169 0.33 -2.67 -4.07
CA GLU A 169 -0.44 -3.06 -5.25
C GLU A 169 0.38 -2.92 -6.53
N ALA A 170 1.10 -1.80 -6.69
CA ALA A 170 2.00 -1.59 -7.83
C ALA A 170 3.10 -2.66 -7.91
N GLU A 171 3.69 -3.05 -6.77
CA GLU A 171 4.66 -4.14 -6.70
C GLU A 171 4.06 -5.47 -7.17
N MET A 172 2.87 -5.81 -6.67
CA MET A 172 2.21 -7.06 -7.03
C MET A 172 1.81 -7.09 -8.51
N ASN A 173 1.31 -5.98 -9.04
CA ASN A 173 0.97 -5.84 -10.46
C ASN A 173 2.20 -5.94 -11.37
N GLN A 174 3.31 -5.31 -10.99
CA GLN A 174 4.57 -5.42 -11.73
C GLN A 174 5.04 -6.88 -11.83
N ARG A 175 5.02 -7.62 -10.71
CA ARG A 175 5.42 -9.04 -10.70
C ARG A 175 4.53 -9.89 -11.58
N VAL A 176 3.21 -9.71 -11.48
CA VAL A 176 2.25 -10.45 -12.31
C VAL A 176 2.45 -10.14 -13.79
N SER A 177 2.69 -8.88 -14.16
CA SER A 177 2.98 -8.49 -15.54
C SER A 177 4.22 -9.19 -16.10
N MET A 178 5.31 -9.22 -15.32
CA MET A 178 6.54 -9.93 -15.72
C MET A 178 6.30 -11.43 -15.94
N PHE A 179 5.45 -12.06 -15.14
CA PHE A 179 5.09 -13.47 -15.34
C PHE A 179 4.26 -13.71 -16.61
N HIS A 180 3.35 -12.79 -16.96
CA HIS A 180 2.58 -12.89 -18.20
C HIS A 180 3.49 -12.77 -19.43
N GLN A 181 4.42 -11.81 -19.41
CA GLN A 181 5.38 -11.64 -20.50
C GLN A 181 6.23 -12.91 -20.72
N GLN A 182 6.72 -13.53 -19.64
CA GLN A 182 7.47 -14.79 -19.73
C GLN A 182 6.66 -15.98 -20.22
N TYR A 183 5.32 -15.95 -20.05
CA TYR A 183 4.42 -16.98 -20.55
C TYR A 183 4.13 -16.79 -22.05
N GLU A 184 3.94 -15.54 -22.50
CA GLU A 184 3.71 -15.22 -23.91
C GLU A 184 4.95 -15.39 -24.79
N GLU A 185 6.16 -15.27 -24.22
CA GLU A 185 7.44 -15.49 -24.91
C GLU A 185 7.83 -16.99 -25.04
N LYS A 186 6.98 -17.91 -24.59
CA LYS A 186 7.15 -19.38 -24.72
C LYS A 186 6.24 -19.98 -25.78
#